data_AF-A0A6V7KBW3-F1
#
_entry.id   AF-A0A6V7KBW3-F1
#
_cell.length_a   1.000
_cell.length_b   1.000
_cell.length_c   1.000
_cell.angle_alpha   90.00
_cell.angle_beta   90.00
_cell.angle_gamma   90.00
#
_symmetry.space_group_name_H-M   'P 1'
#
loop_
_entity.id
_entity.type
_entity.pdbx_description
1 polymer ?
#
loop_
_entity_poly.entity_id
_entity_poly.type
_entity_poly.pdbx_seq_one_letter_code
_entity_poly.pdbx_strand_id
1 'polypeptide(L)'
;NGILEEVDLKDMGITSDKDRAVIMNASIHLPKRIEKCNSQLRTVDEWLKLIHLENYVETFKKHLYTDMDRVRRVWEVELTTVLEIQKPGHRKRILASVTGPSPRSQGRNGSGPNLDDLNKDLNTL
;
A
#
# COMPACT_ATOMS: atom_id res chain seq x y z
N ASN A 1 14.61 -0.48 13.79
CA ASN A 1 13.28 -0.43 13.15
C ASN A 1 13.03 -1.55 12.13
N GLY A 2 13.98 -2.45 11.82
CA GLY A 2 13.73 -3.68 11.06
C GLY A 2 13.24 -3.51 9.61
N ILE A 3 13.17 -2.27 9.11
CA ILE A 3 12.72 -1.91 7.75
C ILE A 3 13.91 -1.52 6.86
N LEU A 4 15.07 -1.25 7.46
CA LEU A 4 16.30 -0.87 6.79
C LEU A 4 17.45 -1.67 7.39
N GLU A 5 18.15 -2.43 6.56
CA GLU A 5 19.33 -3.23 6.85
C GLU A 5 20.57 -2.62 6.18
N GLU A 6 21.76 -2.97 6.66
CA GLU A 6 23.00 -2.44 6.07
C GLU A 6 23.18 -2.86 4.60
N VAL A 7 22.64 -4.03 4.23
CA VAL A 7 22.64 -4.53 2.85
C VAL A 7 21.85 -3.61 1.93
N ASP A 8 20.71 -3.08 2.38
CA ASP A 8 19.89 -2.15 1.58
C ASP A 8 20.70 -0.90 1.21
N LEU A 9 21.47 -0.38 2.16
CA LEU A 9 22.30 0.81 1.93
C LEU A 9 23.46 0.52 0.98
N LYS A 10 24.06 -0.68 1.05
CA LYS A 10 25.10 -1.10 0.10
C LYS A 10 24.54 -1.26 -1.31
N ASP A 11 23.37 -1.87 -1.45
CA ASP A 11 22.69 -2.05 -2.74
C ASP A 11 22.25 -0.70 -3.35
N MET A 12 21.95 0.29 -2.51
CA MET A 12 21.72 1.68 -2.93
C MET A 12 23.01 2.43 -3.34
N GLY A 13 24.18 1.78 -3.26
CA GLY A 13 25.47 2.35 -3.64
C GLY A 13 26.19 3.12 -2.53
N ILE A 14 25.72 3.05 -1.28
CA ILE A 14 26.36 3.71 -0.14
C ILE A 14 27.51 2.84 0.39
N THR A 15 28.68 3.01 -0.20
CA THR A 15 29.87 2.19 0.05
C THR A 15 30.66 2.60 1.30
N SER A 16 30.53 3.86 1.75
CA SER A 16 31.15 4.39 2.96
C SER A 16 30.49 3.82 4.23
N ASP A 17 31.29 3.21 5.10
CA ASP A 17 30.80 2.67 6.37
C ASP A 17 30.28 3.75 7.31
N LYS A 18 30.99 4.88 7.34
CA LYS A 18 30.62 6.04 8.16
C LYS A 18 29.25 6.60 7.75
N ASP A 19 28.97 6.67 6.45
CA ASP A 19 27.70 7.21 5.94
C ASP A 19 26.55 6.24 6.24
N ARG A 20 26.77 4.93 6.09
CA ARG A 20 25.80 3.92 6.48
C ARG A 20 25.48 4.00 7.97
N ALA A 21 26.49 4.16 8.82
CA ALA A 21 26.29 4.30 10.27
C ALA A 21 25.46 5.54 10.62
N VAL A 22 25.73 6.69 9.98
CA VAL A 22 24.95 7.93 10.17
C VAL A 22 23.50 7.74 9.73
N ILE A 23 23.26 7.12 8.57
CA ILE A 23 21.91 6.88 8.04
C ILE A 23 21.14 5.89 8.93
N MET A 24 21.79 4.80 9.36
CA MET A 24 21.18 3.83 10.26
C MET A 24 20.80 4.48 11.59
N ASN A 25 21.69 5.29 12.17
CA ASN A 25 21.40 6.02 13.39
C ASN A 25 20.28 7.04 13.19
N ALA A 26 20.29 7.82 12.11
CA ALA A 26 19.21 8.78 11.82
C ALA A 26 17.85 8.09 11.61
N SER A 27 17.85 6.91 10.99
CA SER A 27 16.64 6.13 10.69
C SER A 27 15.92 5.61 11.94
N ILE A 28 16.60 5.53 13.10
CA ILE A 28 15.94 5.16 14.36
C ILE A 28 15.05 6.29 14.89
N HIS A 29 15.37 7.54 14.55
CA HIS A 29 14.66 8.74 14.99
C HIS A 29 13.49 9.11 14.09
N LEU A 30 13.38 8.48 12.92
CA LEU A 30 12.22 8.68 12.05
C LEU A 30 10.96 8.14 12.74
N PRO A 31 9.86 8.91 12.74
CA PRO A 31 8.59 8.43 13.26
C PRO A 31 8.19 7.17 12.49
N LYS A 32 7.81 6.10 13.20
CA LYS A 32 7.27 4.89 12.57
C LYS A 32 6.03 5.27 11.80
N ARG A 33 6.14 5.38 10.48
CA ARG A 33 5.13 6.03 9.62
C ARG A 33 3.77 5.34 9.64
N ILE A 34 3.72 4.11 10.12
CA ILE A 34 2.49 3.39 10.41
C ILE A 34 2.83 2.57 11.65
N GLU A 35 2.55 3.08 12.86
CA GLU A 35 2.27 2.15 13.95
C GLU A 35 1.32 1.10 13.38
N LYS A 36 1.52 -0.18 13.73
CA LYS A 36 0.57 -1.26 13.42
C LYS A 36 -0.77 -0.88 14.05
N CYS A 37 -1.47 0.05 13.42
CA CYS A 37 -2.77 0.50 13.79
C CYS A 37 -3.59 -0.75 13.62
N ASN A 38 -4.20 -1.21 14.72
CA ASN A 38 -5.21 -2.25 14.73
C ASN A 38 -6.36 -1.80 13.83
N SER A 39 -6.13 -1.84 12.53
CA SER A 39 -7.04 -1.49 11.44
C SER A 39 -8.24 -2.43 11.42
N GLN A 40 -8.13 -3.55 12.14
CA GLN A 40 -9.21 -4.50 12.37
C GLN A 40 -10.35 -3.93 13.23
N LEU A 41 -10.13 -2.89 14.05
CA LEU A 41 -11.15 -2.35 14.96
C LEU A 41 -11.59 -0.92 14.64
N ARG A 42 -11.19 -0.35 13.49
CA ARG A 42 -11.53 1.03 13.14
C ARG A 42 -12.64 1.09 12.11
N THR A 43 -13.50 2.09 12.22
CA THR A 43 -14.43 2.46 11.15
C THR A 43 -13.68 3.09 9.98
N VAL A 44 -14.28 3.08 8.79
CA VAL A 44 -13.69 3.71 7.59
C VAL A 44 -13.45 5.20 7.81
N ASP A 45 -14.36 5.90 8.48
CA ASP A 45 -14.23 7.31 8.84
C ASP A 45 -12.98 7.60 9.69
N GLU A 46 -12.79 6.82 10.77
CA GLU A 46 -11.64 6.97 11.67
C GLU A 46 -10.31 6.61 10.99
N TRP A 47 -10.34 5.62 10.08
CA TRP A 47 -9.17 5.28 9.27
C TRP A 47 -8.81 6.38 8.28
N LEU A 48 -9.78 6.95 7.56
CA LEU A 48 -9.55 8.07 6.64
C LEU A 48 -8.96 9.28 7.36
N LYS A 49 -9.47 9.59 8.56
CA LYS A 49 -8.92 10.67 9.41
C LYS A 49 -7.47 10.40 9.81
N LEU A 50 -7.12 9.17 10.18
CA LEU A 50 -5.75 8.78 10.54
C LEU A 50 -4.77 8.99 9.38
N ILE A 51 -5.19 8.70 8.15
CA ILE A 51 -4.35 8.89 6.96
C ILE A 51 -4.49 10.29 6.34
N HIS A 52 -5.21 11.21 7.00
CA HIS A 52 -5.48 12.57 6.55
C HIS A 52 -6.17 12.63 5.17
N LEU A 53 -7.22 11.83 5.01
CA LEU A 53 -8.07 11.73 3.82
C LEU A 53 -9.57 11.75 4.19
N GLU A 54 -9.92 12.41 5.30
CA GLU A 54 -11.31 12.55 5.79
C GLU A 54 -12.25 13.19 4.77
N ASN A 55 -11.73 13.94 3.81
CA ASN A 55 -12.50 14.53 2.72
C ASN A 55 -13.13 13.49 1.78
N TYR A 56 -12.74 12.21 1.86
CA TYR A 56 -13.32 11.11 1.07
C TYR A 56 -14.38 10.30 1.82
N VAL A 57 -14.71 10.67 3.07
CA VAL A 57 -15.68 9.92 3.89
C VAL A 57 -17.02 9.73 3.16
N GLU A 58 -17.56 10.81 2.60
CA GLU A 58 -18.84 10.74 1.87
C GLU A 58 -18.72 9.90 0.59
N THR A 59 -17.60 9.98 -0.11
CA THR A 59 -17.33 9.16 -1.31
C THR A 59 -17.32 7.68 -0.95
N PHE A 60 -16.59 7.27 0.09
CA PHE A 60 -16.55 5.88 0.53
C PHE A 60 -17.95 5.39 0.96
N LYS A 61 -18.72 6.19 1.68
CA LYS A 61 -20.11 5.87 2.07
C LYS A 61 -21.04 5.72 0.86
N LYS A 62 -21.01 6.68 -0.08
CA LYS A 62 -21.82 6.68 -1.31
C LYS A 62 -21.56 5.44 -2.17
N HIS A 63 -20.31 4.99 -2.24
CA HIS A 63 -19.90 3.80 -2.99
C HIS A 63 -19.91 2.50 -2.16
N LEU A 64 -20.52 2.53 -0.97
CA LEU A 64 -20.73 1.38 -0.08
C LEU A 64 -19.43 0.73 0.43
N TYR A 65 -18.33 1.49 0.49
CA TYR A 65 -17.11 1.12 1.19
C TYR A 65 -17.20 1.54 2.66
N THR A 66 -18.16 0.99 3.38
CA THR A 66 -18.43 1.29 4.81
C THR A 66 -17.71 0.35 5.77
N ASP A 67 -17.04 -0.66 5.25
CA ASP A 67 -16.42 -1.75 6.01
C ASP A 67 -14.93 -1.89 5.67
N MET A 68 -14.08 -2.07 6.68
CA MET A 68 -12.62 -2.13 6.50
C MET A 68 -12.16 -3.39 5.76
N ASP A 69 -12.86 -4.53 5.87
CA ASP A 69 -12.50 -5.74 5.10
C ASP A 69 -12.79 -5.57 3.61
N ARG A 70 -13.77 -4.74 3.26
CA ARG A 70 -13.96 -4.32 1.86
C ARG A 70 -12.85 -3.37 1.42
N VAL A 71 -12.54 -2.35 2.22
CA VAL A 71 -11.50 -1.37 1.91
C VAL A 71 -10.11 -2.02 1.75
N ARG A 72 -9.79 -3.05 2.54
CA ARG A 72 -8.52 -3.80 2.44
C ARG A 72 -8.35 -4.59 1.15
N ARG A 73 -9.46 -4.87 0.45
CA ARG A 73 -9.46 -5.58 -0.84
C ARG A 73 -9.48 -4.64 -2.04
N VAL A 74 -9.44 -3.32 -1.82
CA VAL A 74 -9.50 -2.32 -2.89
C VAL A 74 -8.21 -2.28 -3.69
N TRP A 75 -8.36 -2.17 -5.01
CA TRP A 75 -7.26 -2.03 -5.96
C TRP A 75 -7.13 -0.59 -6.45
N GLU A 76 -5.95 -0.24 -6.99
CA GLU A 76 -5.72 1.11 -7.55
C GLU A 76 -6.74 1.49 -8.64
N VAL A 77 -7.14 0.52 -9.46
CA VAL A 77 -8.14 0.74 -10.51
C VAL A 77 -9.47 1.15 -9.90
N GLU A 78 -9.94 0.49 -8.84
CA GLU A 78 -11.19 0.83 -8.15
C GLU A 78 -11.11 2.20 -7.47
N LEU A 79 -9.96 2.56 -6.89
CA LEU A 79 -9.76 3.91 -6.35
C LEU A 79 -9.91 4.99 -7.43
N THR A 80 -9.51 4.69 -8.67
CA THR A 80 -9.50 5.65 -9.77
C THR A 80 -10.86 5.70 -10.49
N THR A 81 -11.49 4.55 -10.73
CA THR A 81 -12.70 4.44 -11.56
C THR A 81 -13.99 4.43 -10.75
N VAL A 82 -13.99 3.88 -9.53
CA VAL A 82 -15.19 3.77 -8.70
C VAL A 82 -15.26 4.93 -7.70
N LEU A 83 -14.16 5.20 -7.00
CA LEU A 83 -14.08 6.26 -5.99
C LEU A 83 -13.56 7.59 -6.55
N GLU A 84 -13.21 7.64 -7.83
CA GLU A 84 -12.79 8.84 -8.57
C GLU A 84 -11.60 9.60 -7.92
N ILE A 85 -10.72 8.89 -7.22
CA ILE A 85 -9.54 9.46 -6.53
C ILE A 85 -8.39 9.63 -7.53
N GLN A 86 -8.41 10.74 -8.27
CA GLN A 86 -7.43 10.98 -9.34
C GLN A 86 -6.00 11.24 -8.83
N LYS A 87 -5.87 11.84 -7.63
CA LYS A 87 -4.57 12.24 -7.05
C LYS A 87 -3.72 10.99 -6.74
N PRO A 88 -2.59 10.75 -7.44
CA PRO A 88 -1.79 9.53 -7.25
C PRO A 88 -1.22 9.41 -5.83
N GLY A 89 -0.88 10.53 -5.20
CA GLY A 89 -0.41 10.55 -3.80
C GLY A 89 -1.47 10.04 -2.82
N HIS A 90 -2.75 10.32 -3.06
CA HIS A 90 -3.85 9.85 -2.22
C HIS A 90 -4.06 8.35 -2.40
N ARG A 91 -4.07 7.88 -3.65
CA ARG A 91 -4.17 6.44 -3.97
C ARG A 91 -3.08 5.62 -3.31
N LYS A 92 -1.81 6.05 -3.46
CA LYS A 92 -0.67 5.41 -2.81
C LYS A 92 -0.79 5.38 -1.29
N ARG A 93 -1.28 6.47 -0.68
CA ARG A 93 -1.48 6.55 0.78
C ARG A 93 -2.53 5.55 1.27
N ILE A 94 -3.66 5.47 0.56
CA ILE A 94 -4.73 4.49 0.86
C ILE A 94 -4.16 3.09 0.79
N LEU A 95 -3.58 2.70 -0.35
CA LEU A 95 -3.06 1.36 -0.57
C LEU A 95 -1.98 0.97 0.45
N ALA A 96 -1.05 1.87 0.74
CA ALA A 96 0.01 1.64 1.73
C ALA A 96 -0.53 1.48 3.16
N SER A 97 -1.67 2.11 3.47
CA SER A 97 -2.27 2.04 4.81
C SER A 97 -3.09 0.77 5.06
N VAL A 98 -3.58 0.13 4.00
CA VAL A 98 -4.46 -1.06 4.08
C VAL A 98 -3.75 -2.34 3.67
N THR A 99 -2.75 -2.24 2.79
CA THR A 99 -1.89 -3.35 2.39
C THR A 99 -0.79 -3.48 3.43
N GLY A 100 -0.84 -4.54 4.25
CA GLY A 100 0.27 -4.88 5.14
C GLY A 100 1.55 -5.19 4.35
N PRO A 101 2.69 -5.46 5.02
CA PRO A 101 3.92 -5.91 4.35
C PRO A 101 3.64 -7.26 3.68
N SER A 102 3.17 -7.22 2.43
CA SER A 102 3.01 -8.39 1.60
C SER A 102 4.40 -8.77 1.09
N PRO A 103 4.89 -9.99 1.33
CA PRO A 103 6.19 -10.46 0.84
C PRO A 103 6.23 -10.64 -0.69
N ARG A 104 5.30 -10.02 -1.43
CA ARG A 104 5.11 -10.13 -2.87
C ARG A 104 4.79 -8.78 -3.52
N SER A 105 5.43 -7.70 -3.10
CA SER A 105 5.59 -6.51 -3.95
C SER A 105 6.57 -6.79 -5.10
N GLN A 106 6.38 -7.90 -5.81
CA GLN A 106 6.84 -8.09 -7.17
C GLN A 106 5.75 -7.49 -8.07
N GLY A 107 6.04 -6.33 -8.65
CA GLY A 107 5.58 -5.95 -9.99
C GLY A 107 4.13 -6.22 -10.40
N ARG A 108 3.11 -6.01 -9.56
CA ARG A 108 1.72 -5.98 -10.03
C ARG A 108 1.37 -4.59 -10.57
N ASN A 109 2.14 -4.15 -11.57
CA ASN A 109 1.65 -3.19 -12.53
C ASN A 109 0.54 -3.89 -13.33
N GLY A 110 -0.68 -3.38 -13.22
CA GLY A 110 -1.81 -3.57 -14.14
C GLY A 110 -1.91 -4.91 -14.86
N SER A 111 -2.55 -5.90 -14.24
CA SER A 111 -3.26 -6.95 -14.97
C SER A 111 -4.28 -7.56 -14.01
N GLY A 112 -5.55 -7.52 -14.39
CA GLY A 112 -6.59 -8.37 -13.81
C GLY A 112 -6.26 -9.86 -14.03
N PRO A 113 -7.20 -10.78 -13.78
CA PRO A 113 -7.00 -12.19 -14.15
C PRO A 113 -6.57 -12.25 -15.62
N ASN A 114 -5.36 -12.73 -15.84
CA ASN A 114 -4.72 -12.79 -17.14
C ASN A 114 -5.48 -13.83 -17.98
N LEU A 115 -6.08 -13.36 -19.09
CA LEU A 115 -6.94 -14.16 -19.97
C LEU A 115 -6.13 -15.22 -20.75
N ASP A 116 -4.79 -15.16 -20.74
CA ASP A 116 -3.93 -16.03 -21.53
C ASP A 116 -3.86 -17.48 -21.01
N ASP A 117 -4.31 -17.74 -19.78
CA ASP A 117 -4.42 -19.11 -19.25
C ASP A 117 -5.65 -19.87 -19.79
N LEU A 118 -6.70 -19.18 -20.27
CA LEU A 118 -7.92 -19.86 -20.76
C LEU A 118 -7.74 -20.45 -22.17
N ASN A 119 -6.74 -20.00 -22.93
CA ASN A 119 -6.49 -20.48 -24.29
C ASN A 119 -5.63 -21.76 -24.34
N LYS A 120 -5.14 -22.26 -23.21
CA LYS A 120 -4.37 -23.52 -23.16
C LYS A 120 -5.24 -24.76 -23.07
N ASP A 121 -6.45 -24.66 -22.50
CA ASP A 121 -7.37 -25.80 -22.39
C ASP A 121 -8.12 -26.13 -23.70
N LEU A 122 -8.13 -25.23 -24.70
CA LEU A 122 -8.82 -25.47 -25.98
C LEU A 122 -7.97 -26.21 -27.03
N ASN A 123 -6.64 -26.26 -26.84
CA ASN A 123 -5.71 -26.90 -27.79
C ASN A 123 -5.32 -28.34 -27.42
N THR A 124 -6.00 -28.94 -26.43
CA THR A 124 -5.73 -30.31 -25.97
C THR A 124 -6.94 -31.25 -26.09
N LEU A 125 -7.97 -30.87 -26.85
CA LEU A 125 -9.08 -31.72 -27.27
C LEU A 125 -9.02 -32.03 -28.76
#